data_AF-A0A957G4U6-F1
#
_entry.id   AF-A0A957G4U6-F1
#
_cell.length_a   1.000
_cell.length_b   1.000
_cell.length_c   1.000
_cell.angle_alpha   90.00
_cell.angle_beta   90.00
_cell.angle_gamma   90.00
#
_symmetry.space_group_name_H-M   'P 1'
#
loop_
_entity.id
_entity.type
_entity.pdbx_description
1 polymer ?
#
loop_
_entity_poly.entity_id
_entity_poly.type
_entity_poly.pdbx_seq_one_letter_code
_entity_poly.pdbx_strand_id
1 'polypeptide(L)' 'MEKSAAYRQVFIVFVILAVLTGVEFAIALYYPSTALLFIVALAKAGLIVNYFMHIYRLWRQEGH' A
#
# COMPACT_ATOMS: atom_id res chain seq x y z
N MET A 1 4.69 -26.04 4.92
CA MET A 1 3.68 -25.15 5.54
C MET A 1 4.07 -23.69 5.29
N GLU A 2 3.95 -23.19 4.05
CA GLU A 2 4.50 -21.86 3.68
C GLU A 2 3.45 -20.87 3.13
N LYS A 3 2.26 -21.35 2.74
CA LYS A 3 1.20 -20.49 2.18
C LYS A 3 0.67 -19.46 3.18
N SER A 4 0.70 -19.74 4.48
CA SER A 4 0.16 -18.84 5.51
C SER A 4 0.97 -17.55 5.70
N ALA A 5 2.29 -17.58 5.45
CA ALA A 5 3.14 -16.40 5.64
C ALA A 5 2.88 -15.33 4.57
N ALA A 6 2.73 -15.75 3.31
CA ALA A 6 2.40 -14.85 2.20
C ALA A 6 0.99 -14.24 2.36
N TYR A 7 0.03 -15.04 2.81
CA TYR A 7 -1.35 -14.56 3.03
C TYR A 7 -1.41 -13.51 4.14
N ARG A 8 -0.66 -13.71 5.24
CA ARG A 8 -0.58 -12.73 6.34
C ARG A 8 0.00 -11.39 5.88
N GLN A 9 1.03 -11.41 5.04
CA GLN A 9 1.64 -10.19 4.50
C GLN A 9 0.64 -9.41 3.64
N VAL A 10 -0.02 -10.08 2.70
CA VAL A 10 -1.03 -9.44 1.85
C VAL A 10 -2.18 -8.86 2.67
N PHE A 11 -2.64 -9.59 3.70
CA PHE A 11 -3.69 -9.12 4.59
C PHE A 11 -3.30 -7.87 5.38
N ILE A 12 -2.08 -7.80 5.92
CA ILE A 12 -1.58 -6.62 6.63
C ILE A 12 -1.54 -5.41 5.70
N VAL A 13 -1.01 -5.57 4.49
CA VAL A 13 -0.93 -4.48 3.50
C VAL A 13 -2.33 -4.03 3.08
N PHE A 14 -3.27 -4.97 2.92
CA PHE A 14 -4.67 -4.66 2.64
C PHE A 14 -5.30 -3.82 3.75
N VAL A 15 -5.08 -4.17 5.03
CA VAL A 15 -5.57 -3.38 6.16
C VAL A 15 -4.98 -1.97 6.16
N ILE A 16 -3.67 -1.82 5.89
CA ILE A 16 -3.02 -0.51 5.80
C ILE A 16 -3.65 0.34 4.68
N LEU A 17 -3.87 -0.25 3.50
CA LEU A 17 -4.52 0.43 2.37
C LEU A 17 -5.97 0.82 2.68
N ALA A 18 -6.70 -0.02 3.41
CA ALA A 18 -8.07 0.25 3.85
C ALA A 18 -8.12 1.45 4.80
N VAL A 19 -7.22 1.50 5.79
CA VAL A 19 -7.09 2.64 6.71
C VAL A 19 -6.75 3.92 5.95
N LEU A 20 -5.80 3.85 5.03
CA LEU A 20 -5.37 5.01 4.22
C LEU A 20 -6.51 5.53 3.33
N THR A 21 -7.37 4.64 2.83
CA THR A 21 -8.61 5.00 2.12
C THR A 21 -9.63 5.66 3.04
N GLY A 22 -9.77 5.20 4.29
CA GLY A 22 -10.64 5.86 5.27
C GLY A 22 -10.18 7.28 5.59
N VAL A 23 -8.88 7.49 5.72
CA VAL A 23 -8.27 8.83 5.90
C VAL A 23 -8.54 9.71 4.67
N GLU A 24 -8.36 9.18 3.46
CA GLU A 24 -8.69 9.90 2.23
C GLU A 24 -10.14 10.35 2.19
N PHE A 25 -11.07 9.46 2.54
CA PHE A 25 -12.50 9.77 2.58
C PHE A 25 -12.81 10.88 3.59
N ALA A 26 -12.20 10.83 4.78
CA ALA A 26 -12.36 11.89 5.79
C ALA A 26 -11.81 13.24 5.30
N ILE A 27 -10.63 13.25 4.66
CA ILE A 27 -10.06 14.46 4.06
C ILE A 27 -11.01 15.00 2.99
N ALA A 28 -11.49 14.15 2.07
CA ALA A 28 -12.42 14.57 1.02
C ALA A 28 -13.73 15.17 1.58
N LEU A 29 -14.19 14.68 2.74
CA LEU A 29 -15.42 15.14 3.36
C LEU A 29 -15.28 16.47 4.11
N TYR A 30 -14.21 16.63 4.91
CA TYR A 30 -14.05 17.80 5.78
C TYR A 30 -13.13 18.89 5.21
N TYR A 31 -12.13 18.49 4.41
CA TYR A 31 -11.10 19.38 3.87
C TYR A 31 -10.71 18.94 2.45
N PRO A 32 -11.58 19.14 1.44
CA PRO A 32 -11.36 18.70 0.07
C PRO A 32 -10.22 19.48 -0.59
N SER A 33 -9.00 19.10 -0.24
CA SER A 33 -7.75 19.63 -0.77
C SER A 33 -7.19 18.60 -1.73
N THR A 34 -7.17 18.94 -3.01
CA THR A 34 -6.60 18.11 -4.07
C THR A 34 -5.15 17.74 -3.77
N ALA A 35 -4.38 18.64 -3.16
CA ALA A 35 -2.99 18.39 -2.79
C ALA A 35 -2.86 17.27 -1.74
N LEU A 36 -3.69 17.29 -0.68
CA LEU A 36 -3.68 16.26 0.35
C LEU A 36 -4.11 14.89 -0.21
N LEU A 37 -5.14 14.87 -1.04
CA LEU A 37 -5.59 13.66 -1.72
C LEU A 37 -4.51 13.09 -2.64
N PHE A 38 -3.75 13.95 -3.32
CA PHE A 38 -2.65 13.52 -4.19
C PHE A 38 -1.49 12.88 -3.40
N ILE A 39 -1.15 13.44 -2.23
CA ILE A 39 -0.14 12.86 -1.33
C ILE A 39 -0.59 11.46 -0.85
N VAL A 40 -1.85 11.33 -0.46
CA VAL A 40 -2.43 10.05 -0.02
C VAL A 40 -2.46 9.03 -1.17
N ALA A 41 -2.76 9.46 -2.39
CA ALA A 41 -2.70 8.64 -3.59
C ALA A 41 -1.26 8.16 -3.89
N LEU A 42 -0.26 9.03 -3.76
CA LEU A 42 1.15 8.66 -3.92
C LEU A 42 1.63 7.66 -2.86
N ALA A 43 1.21 7.85 -1.60
CA ALA A 43 1.51 6.91 -0.53
C ALA A 43 0.94 5.52 -0.82
N LYS A 44 -0.31 5.44 -1.28
CA LYS A 44 -0.94 4.18 -1.73
C LYS A 44 -0.17 3.54 -2.88
N ALA A 45 0.18 4.32 -3.91
CA ALA A 45 0.92 3.83 -5.06
C ALA A 45 2.28 3.23 -4.66
N GLY A 46 3.03 3.93 -3.79
CA GLY A 46 4.30 3.42 -3.25
C GLY A 46 4.15 2.09 -2.51
N LEU A 47 3.13 1.97 -1.66
CA LEU A 47 2.78 0.74 -0.94
C LEU A 47 2.44 -0.41 -1.90
N ILE A 48 1.61 -0.14 -2.91
CA ILE A 48 1.20 -1.16 -3.89
C ILE A 48 2.40 -1.65 -4.70
N VAL A 49 3.23 -0.72 -5.18
CA VAL A 49 4.44 -1.05 -5.94
C VAL A 49 5.44 -1.86 -5.09
N ASN A 50 5.64 -1.47 -3.83
CA ASN A 50 6.55 -2.17 -2.92
C ASN A 50 6.07 -3.60 -2.60
N TYR A 51 4.79 -3.77 -2.28
CA TYR A 51 4.28 -5.01 -1.68
C TYR A 51 3.58 -5.94 -2.68
N PHE A 52 2.91 -5.43 -3.71
CA PHE A 52 2.15 -6.25 -4.67
C PHE A 52 2.87 -6.41 -6.02
N MET A 53 3.57 -5.38 -6.51
CA MET A 53 4.27 -5.48 -7.80
C MET A 53 5.62 -6.19 -7.73
N HIS A 54 6.05 -6.67 -6.56
CA HIS A 54 7.25 -7.51 -6.43
C HIS A 54 8.57 -6.83 -6.85
N ILE A 55 8.72 -5.50 -6.83
CA ILE A 55 10.03 -4.85 -7.05
C ILE A 55 11.08 -5.37 -6.06
N TYR A 56 10.70 -5.66 -4.82
CA TYR A 56 11.57 -6.30 -3.83
C TYR A 56 11.95 -7.74 -4.16
N ARG A 57 11.14 -8.46 -4.96
CA ARG A 57 11.41 -9.84 -5.38
C ARG A 57 12.27 -9.90 -6.64
N LEU A 58 12.26 -8.84 -7.46
CA LEU A 58 13.21 -8.64 -8.56
C LEU A 58 14.61 -8.32 -8.01
N TRP A 59 14.71 -7.39 -7.05
CA TRP A 59 15.98 -7.02 -6.42
C TRP A 59 16.61 -8.13 -5.54
N ARG A 60 15.83 -9.15 -5.16
CA ARG A 60 16.31 -10.31 -4.37
C ARG A 60 16.80 -11.47 -5.24
N GLN A 61 16.49 -11.48 -6.53
CA GLN A 61 16.98 -12.50 -7.47
C GLN A 61 18.36 -12.14 -8.08
N GLU A 62 18.87 -10.93 -7.85
CA GLU A 62 20.22 -10.51 -8.31
C GLU A 62 21.30 -10.65 -7.22
N GLY A 63 20.94 -11.13 -6.04
CA GLY A 63 21.89 -11.55 -5.02
C GLY A 63 21.89 -13.07 -4.91
N HIS A 64 22.55 -13.75 -5.84
CA HIS A 64 23.28 -15.03 -5.70
C HIS A 64 23.76 -15.50 -7.09
#